data_AF-A0A6A6I790-F1
#
_entry.id   AF-A0A6A6I790-F1
#
_cell.length_a   1.000
_cell.length_b   1.000
_cell.length_c   1.000
_cell.angle_alpha   90.00
_cell.angle_beta   90.00
_cell.angle_gamma   90.00
#
_symmetry.space_group_name_H-M   'P 1'
#
loop_
_entity.id
_entity.type
_entity.pdbx_description
1 polymer ?
#
loop_
_entity_poly.entity_id
_entity_poly.type
_entity_poly.pdbx_seq_one_letter_code
_entity_poly.pdbx_strand_id
1 'polypeptide(L)'
;MGPRDGLDDEGAPPQVYRDDENASVHSDDSAAADAVLLANSEASDEEYYAAQEPYYARKYIPTRLQRAWRATATWVKGPQPARPWKIHPFFPWIQTAPIQFLNNYFPQRKHKVILLVFFYFCWLLSFGLVLHRSAFAADIPGYGSPVRIRCTDRFWRDGNGCGLNGDLCRPFENSTMPFRCPANCKRVQVVNPHAVGDQEVNYRPLVIGGPTDEDETLENSYYRADSFICGAAIHAGFINDQSGGCGVVSLIGEKSDYSSVNRKHITSVGFDSYFPKSFSFLSGTQSKCRDLRWPLLGVSLTFTILLSLFTTSPAVFFPSIFLGIFFHVALASDPPNLTDYYAIVSIALGRFLPASFCMFAVYKYCVRRQLHGLHAQIEKTVLWLGGCWIGALNNYTFDKIPIERLTPHDIKQQPGAVPALIIVVLSLFFIALLQAWCIRVEGRLPQYLAIYGIMGATILALVAVPKMNVRIHHYILGLLLVPGTVMQTRPSLLFQGLLVGLFINGIARWGFDSILQTPDELRGDAQLGTLIPLMVSPIIHGNVGISLEPNITFEWDLPLPKHYDGMSILVNDVEHFRGYEDAGKESFTWVRHMEDVPEYFRFAYMAGNTRGDYSKAGTWRADGGWTEMEAGPS
;
A
#
# COMPACT_ATOMS: atom_id res chain seq x y z
N MET A 1 -20.11 40.75 -43.19
CA MET A 1 -21.22 41.72 -43.07
C MET A 1 -22.06 41.30 -41.88
N GLY A 2 -22.36 42.22 -40.94
CA GLY A 2 -23.51 42.07 -40.01
C GLY A 2 -24.81 42.54 -40.67
N PRO A 3 -25.93 42.78 -39.95
CA PRO A 3 -25.99 43.24 -38.55
C PRO A 3 -27.06 42.53 -37.65
N ARG A 4 -27.02 42.70 -36.30
CA ARG A 4 -28.00 43.39 -35.39
C ARG A 4 -29.45 42.86 -35.35
N ASP A 5 -30.19 42.79 -34.24
CA ASP A 5 -30.02 42.99 -32.76
C ASP A 5 -31.23 42.28 -32.07
N GLY A 6 -31.43 42.11 -30.74
CA GLY A 6 -30.73 42.48 -29.49
C GLY A 6 -31.70 42.44 -28.27
N LEU A 7 -31.19 42.55 -27.03
CA LEU A 7 -31.90 42.68 -25.71
C LEU A 7 -32.66 41.44 -25.18
N ASP A 8 -32.80 41.13 -23.89
CA ASP A 8 -32.10 41.44 -22.61
C ASP A 8 -32.61 40.43 -21.53
N ASP A 9 -31.81 40.03 -20.53
CA ASP A 9 -32.08 40.26 -19.08
C ASP A 9 -30.95 39.74 -18.13
N GLU A 10 -30.93 40.24 -16.90
CA GLU A 10 -29.94 40.15 -15.79
C GLU A 10 -29.62 38.72 -15.25
N GLY A 11 -28.58 38.42 -14.46
CA GLY A 11 -27.49 39.15 -13.74
C GLY A 11 -26.95 38.22 -12.61
N ALA A 12 -25.81 38.38 -11.91
CA ALA A 12 -24.68 39.31 -11.93
C ALA A 12 -23.40 38.60 -11.34
N PRO A 13 -22.16 39.11 -11.52
CA PRO A 13 -20.90 38.39 -11.25
C PRO A 13 -20.21 38.71 -9.88
N PRO A 14 -19.13 37.99 -9.48
CA PRO A 14 -18.55 38.11 -8.13
C PRO A 14 -17.64 39.33 -7.93
N GLN A 15 -17.57 39.84 -6.70
CA GLN A 15 -16.72 40.98 -6.35
C GLN A 15 -15.27 40.60 -6.04
N VAL A 16 -14.35 41.42 -6.56
CA VAL A 16 -12.95 41.50 -6.16
C VAL A 16 -12.78 42.77 -5.34
N TYR A 17 -12.16 42.68 -4.17
CA TYR A 17 -11.82 43.85 -3.35
C TYR A 17 -10.29 43.97 -3.25
N ARG A 18 -9.78 45.20 -3.40
CA ARG A 18 -8.36 45.54 -3.27
C ARG A 18 -8.27 46.92 -2.62
N ASP A 19 -7.25 47.08 -1.79
CA ASP A 19 -7.01 48.24 -0.93
C ASP A 19 -6.71 49.52 -1.72
N ASP A 20 -6.90 50.69 -1.08
CA ASP A 20 -5.99 51.83 -1.18
C ASP A 20 -6.19 52.85 -0.02
N GLU A 21 -5.16 53.67 0.24
CA GLU A 21 -5.01 54.54 1.42
C GLU A 21 -5.38 56.04 1.21
N ASN A 22 -5.45 56.78 2.33
CA ASN A 22 -4.98 58.17 2.54
C ASN A 22 -5.66 59.41 1.87
N ALA A 23 -6.23 60.29 2.71
CA ALA A 23 -6.07 61.78 2.78
C ALA A 23 -7.06 62.36 3.83
N SER A 24 -6.72 63.13 4.89
CA SER A 24 -6.17 64.51 5.01
C SER A 24 -7.21 65.62 4.70
N VAL A 25 -7.42 66.76 5.41
CA VAL A 25 -6.76 67.50 6.55
C VAL A 25 -7.85 68.27 7.39
N HIS A 26 -7.53 68.74 8.62
CA HIS A 26 -8.02 69.93 9.41
C HIS A 26 -8.33 69.58 10.89
N SER A 27 -7.63 70.08 11.93
CA SER A 27 -7.35 71.46 12.43
C SER A 27 -8.54 72.04 13.25
N ASP A 28 -8.42 72.70 14.42
CA ASP A 28 -7.30 73.40 15.10
C ASP A 28 -7.39 73.38 16.66
N ASP A 29 -6.50 74.16 17.32
CA ASP A 29 -6.60 74.78 18.67
C ASP A 29 -6.03 74.11 19.96
N SER A 30 -4.70 74.22 20.07
CA SER A 30 -3.96 75.10 21.04
C SER A 30 -3.90 74.84 22.57
N ALA A 31 -2.75 75.27 23.14
CA ALA A 31 -2.34 75.42 24.56
C ALA A 31 -1.86 74.12 25.27
N ALA A 32 -0.57 73.74 25.33
CA ALA A 32 0.69 74.45 25.62
C ALA A 32 0.93 74.79 27.12
N ALA A 33 1.68 73.92 27.82
CA ALA A 33 2.62 74.27 28.89
C ALA A 33 3.57 73.10 29.22
N ASP A 34 4.86 73.42 29.33
CA ASP A 34 6.01 72.57 29.71
C ASP A 34 5.78 71.72 30.98
N ALA A 35 6.06 70.41 31.01
CA ALA A 35 7.36 69.72 31.01
C ALA A 35 8.09 69.69 32.37
N VAL A 36 8.45 68.47 32.84
CA VAL A 36 9.77 68.05 33.38
C VAL A 36 9.64 66.67 34.06
N LEU A 37 10.60 65.78 33.78
CA LEU A 37 10.81 64.50 34.47
C LEU A 37 11.47 64.70 35.84
N LEU A 38 11.11 63.90 36.84
CA LEU A 38 12.06 63.34 37.81
C LEU A 38 11.44 62.16 38.60
N ALA A 39 12.27 61.39 39.29
CA ALA A 39 11.96 60.02 39.72
C ALA A 39 11.85 59.82 41.25
N ASN A 40 11.22 58.70 41.63
CA ASN A 40 11.29 57.97 42.91
C ASN A 40 10.90 58.69 44.21
N SER A 41 9.84 58.19 44.88
CA SER A 41 9.99 57.51 46.19
C SER A 41 8.70 56.84 46.70
N GLU A 42 8.92 55.84 47.54
CA GLU A 42 8.05 54.88 48.22
C GLU A 42 6.75 55.35 48.94
N ALA A 43 5.84 54.37 49.07
CA ALA A 43 4.92 54.08 50.19
C ALA A 43 3.68 54.97 50.49
N SER A 44 2.49 54.41 50.22
CA SER A 44 1.37 54.39 51.18
C SER A 44 0.38 53.25 50.86
N ASP A 45 -0.11 52.61 51.93
CA ASP A 45 -0.90 51.37 51.97
C ASP A 45 -2.32 51.39 51.37
N GLU A 46 -2.86 50.17 51.22
CA GLU A 46 -4.29 49.79 51.01
C GLU A 46 -4.95 50.23 49.67
N GLU A 47 -5.83 49.46 49.02
CA GLU A 47 -6.62 48.30 49.44
C GLU A 47 -6.82 47.33 48.25
N TYR A 48 -6.47 46.04 48.38
CA TYR A 48 -6.51 45.08 47.25
C TYR A 48 -7.80 44.24 47.27
N TYR A 49 -8.72 44.47 46.33
CA TYR A 49 -9.91 43.63 46.15
C TYR A 49 -9.50 42.19 45.84
N ALA A 50 -9.73 41.29 46.80
CA ALA A 50 -9.46 39.86 46.63
C ALA A 50 -10.48 39.23 45.67
N ALA A 51 -10.02 38.80 44.50
CA ALA A 51 -10.84 38.02 43.57
C ALA A 51 -11.21 36.67 44.20
N GLN A 52 -12.51 36.49 44.48
CA GLN A 52 -13.04 35.34 45.18
C GLN A 52 -13.16 34.12 44.24
N GLU A 53 -12.26 33.13 44.36
CA GLU A 53 -12.32 31.92 43.52
C GLU A 53 -13.60 31.08 43.77
N PRO A 54 -14.23 30.50 42.72
CA PRO A 54 -15.41 29.64 42.86
C PRO A 54 -15.07 28.28 43.51
N TYR A 55 -15.26 28.20 44.82
CA TYR A 55 -14.79 27.11 45.70
C TYR A 55 -15.69 25.84 45.76
N TYR A 56 -16.27 25.34 44.65
CA TYR A 56 -17.14 24.14 44.72
C TYR A 56 -16.96 23.10 43.59
N ALA A 57 -15.78 22.48 43.49
CA ALA A 57 -15.57 21.28 42.66
C ALA A 57 -14.46 20.31 43.13
N ARG A 58 -14.05 20.30 44.43
CA ARG A 58 -12.82 19.60 44.89
C ARG A 58 -12.97 18.63 46.06
N LYS A 59 -14.18 18.19 46.42
CA LYS A 59 -14.45 17.57 47.74
C LYS A 59 -14.09 16.06 47.90
N TYR A 60 -13.79 15.31 46.83
CA TYR A 60 -13.51 13.86 46.94
C TYR A 60 -12.32 13.35 46.08
N ILE A 61 -11.14 13.96 46.25
CA ILE A 61 -9.87 13.33 45.80
C ILE A 61 -9.00 13.08 47.04
N PRO A 62 -8.72 11.81 47.43
CA PRO A 62 -7.88 11.48 48.57
C PRO A 62 -6.53 12.19 48.55
N THR A 63 -6.03 12.60 49.72
CA THR A 63 -4.78 13.38 49.83
C THR A 63 -3.54 12.64 49.32
N ARG A 64 -3.56 11.30 49.30
CA ARG A 64 -2.55 10.46 48.63
C ARG A 64 -2.59 10.61 47.10
N LEU A 65 -3.78 10.60 46.50
CA LEU A 65 -3.99 10.84 45.07
C LEU A 65 -3.60 12.27 44.67
N GLN A 66 -3.91 13.28 45.48
CA GLN A 66 -3.46 14.65 45.22
C GLN A 66 -1.93 14.80 45.27
N ARG A 67 -1.26 14.14 46.22
CA ARG A 67 0.21 14.11 46.30
C ARG A 67 0.82 13.37 45.11
N ALA A 68 0.28 12.20 44.75
CA ALA A 68 0.70 11.45 43.57
C ALA A 68 0.52 12.29 42.29
N TRP A 69 -0.62 12.94 42.10
CA TRP A 69 -0.88 13.82 40.95
C TRP A 69 0.13 14.97 40.85
N ARG A 70 0.42 15.67 41.95
CA ARG A 70 1.44 16.73 41.97
C ARG A 70 2.84 16.20 41.66
N ALA A 71 3.21 15.04 42.22
CA ALA A 71 4.48 14.39 41.94
C ALA A 71 4.59 13.98 40.46
N THR A 72 3.55 13.38 39.88
CA THR A 72 3.47 13.03 38.45
C THR A 72 3.53 14.28 37.58
N ALA A 73 2.78 15.35 37.88
CA ALA A 73 2.81 16.58 37.10
C ALA A 73 4.21 17.23 37.09
N THR A 74 4.90 17.25 38.23
CA THR A 74 6.30 17.70 38.32
C THR A 74 7.26 16.75 37.59
N TRP A 75 7.05 15.43 37.68
CA TRP A 75 7.84 14.44 36.97
C TRP A 75 7.71 14.57 35.45
N VAL A 76 6.49 14.76 34.93
CA VAL A 76 6.20 14.90 33.49
C VAL A 76 6.85 16.17 32.91
N LYS A 77 6.92 17.27 33.67
CA LYS A 77 7.63 18.50 33.25
C LYS A 77 9.13 18.30 32.98
N GLY A 78 9.73 17.22 33.48
CA GLY A 78 11.15 16.91 33.26
C GLY A 78 12.10 17.72 34.15
N PRO A 79 13.42 17.60 33.91
CA PRO A 79 14.44 18.30 34.70
C PRO A 79 14.43 19.81 34.43
N GLN A 80 14.79 20.59 35.45
CA GLN A 80 15.07 22.02 35.33
C GLN A 80 16.53 22.28 35.75
N PRO A 81 17.37 22.91 34.91
CA PRO A 81 17.09 23.30 33.52
C PRO A 81 16.92 22.08 32.59
N ALA A 82 16.17 22.28 31.51
CA ALA A 82 15.97 21.29 30.47
C ALA A 82 17.30 20.91 29.78
N ARG A 83 17.48 19.62 29.44
CA ARG A 83 18.74 19.11 28.89
C ARG A 83 18.53 18.71 27.42
N PRO A 84 18.87 19.57 26.43
CA PRO A 84 18.69 19.25 25.02
C PRO A 84 19.64 18.12 24.60
N TRP A 85 19.15 17.15 23.83
CA TRP A 85 20.03 16.09 23.32
C TRP A 85 20.93 16.62 22.21
N LYS A 86 22.20 16.19 22.23
CA LYS A 86 23.20 16.45 21.18
C LYS A 86 24.05 15.21 20.94
N ILE A 87 24.17 14.82 19.67
CA ILE A 87 25.06 13.73 19.27
C ILE A 87 26.50 14.25 19.24
N HIS A 88 27.33 13.68 20.10
CA HIS A 88 28.78 13.81 20.04
C HIS A 88 29.28 12.78 19.02
N PRO A 89 29.86 13.20 17.88
CA PRO A 89 30.17 12.28 16.79
C PRO A 89 31.23 11.23 17.18
N PHE A 90 31.02 9.97 16.81
CA PHE A 90 32.06 8.96 16.89
C PHE A 90 33.16 9.24 15.86
N PHE A 91 34.41 9.33 16.31
CA PHE A 91 35.57 9.74 15.49
C PHE A 91 35.35 11.07 14.76
N PRO A 92 35.31 12.23 15.47
CA PRO A 92 34.93 13.52 14.89
C PRO A 92 35.71 13.95 13.64
N TRP A 93 36.97 13.53 13.50
CA TRP A 93 37.79 13.81 12.32
C TRP A 93 37.22 13.12 11.06
N ILE A 94 36.86 11.83 11.14
CA ILE A 94 36.26 11.09 10.01
C ILE A 94 34.89 11.70 9.65
N GLN A 95 34.10 12.04 10.66
CA GLN A 95 32.75 12.57 10.51
C GLN A 95 32.73 13.94 9.81
N THR A 96 33.78 14.74 9.99
CA THR A 96 33.90 16.09 9.42
C THR A 96 34.77 16.15 8.17
N ALA A 97 35.58 15.12 7.88
CA ALA A 97 36.46 15.06 6.71
C ALA A 97 35.76 15.35 5.36
N PRO A 98 34.55 14.85 5.05
CA PRO A 98 33.85 15.21 3.80
C PRO A 98 33.54 16.71 3.71
N ILE A 99 33.15 17.32 4.83
CA ILE A 99 32.82 18.75 4.91
C ILE A 99 34.09 19.60 4.83
N GLN A 100 35.18 19.16 5.47
CA GLN A 100 36.49 19.81 5.37
C GLN A 100 37.01 19.76 3.92
N PHE A 101 36.95 18.61 3.26
CA PHE A 101 37.28 18.47 1.84
C PHE A 101 36.49 19.47 0.97
N LEU A 102 35.15 19.52 1.11
CA LEU A 102 34.32 20.46 0.37
C LEU A 102 34.66 21.93 0.67
N ASN A 103 34.99 22.27 1.92
CA ASN A 103 35.38 23.63 2.30
C ASN A 103 36.76 24.01 1.77
N ASN A 104 37.71 23.07 1.69
CA ASN A 104 39.07 23.32 1.21
C ASN A 104 39.10 23.54 -0.31
N TYR A 105 38.42 22.70 -1.09
CA TYR A 105 38.41 22.80 -2.56
C TYR A 105 37.36 23.78 -3.10
N PHE A 106 36.22 23.93 -2.43
CA PHE A 106 35.11 24.78 -2.87
C PHE A 106 34.65 25.75 -1.77
N PRO A 107 35.50 26.65 -1.25
CA PRO A 107 35.19 27.47 -0.07
C PRO A 107 33.95 28.37 -0.26
N GLN A 108 33.81 28.99 -1.44
CA GLN A 108 32.75 29.96 -1.72
C GLN A 108 31.35 29.32 -1.83
N ARG A 109 30.32 30.00 -1.30
CA ARG A 109 28.92 29.54 -1.41
C ARG A 109 28.48 29.35 -2.87
N LYS A 110 28.90 30.24 -3.78
CA LYS A 110 28.59 30.14 -5.22
C LYS A 110 29.07 28.82 -5.82
N HIS A 111 30.30 28.40 -5.53
CA HIS A 111 30.86 27.14 -6.02
C HIS A 111 30.09 25.93 -5.48
N LYS A 112 29.70 25.94 -4.20
CA LYS A 112 28.88 24.86 -3.59
C LYS A 112 27.50 24.75 -4.23
N VAL A 113 26.86 25.88 -4.58
CA VAL A 113 25.58 25.90 -5.30
C VAL A 113 25.73 25.36 -6.73
N ILE A 114 26.76 25.80 -7.47
CA ILE A 114 27.04 25.30 -8.84
C ILE A 114 27.30 23.78 -8.81
N LEU A 115 28.14 23.31 -7.87
CA LEU A 115 28.43 21.89 -7.69
C LEU A 115 27.16 21.08 -7.35
N LEU A 116 26.27 21.63 -6.53
CA LEU A 116 24.99 21.00 -6.17
C LEU A 116 24.02 20.92 -7.37
N VAL A 117 23.95 21.96 -8.20
CA VAL A 117 23.14 21.95 -9.44
C VAL A 117 23.70 20.93 -10.43
N PHE A 118 25.02 20.89 -10.63
CA PHE A 118 25.67 19.88 -11.46
C PHE A 118 25.44 18.46 -10.92
N PHE A 119 25.49 18.28 -9.59
CA PHE A 119 25.20 17.01 -8.93
C PHE A 119 23.76 16.53 -9.18
N TYR A 120 22.77 17.41 -9.08
CA TYR A 120 21.38 17.08 -9.42
C TYR A 120 21.21 16.76 -10.91
N PHE A 121 21.88 17.48 -11.80
CA PHE A 121 21.86 17.18 -13.23
C PHE A 121 22.44 15.79 -13.53
N CYS A 122 23.60 15.44 -12.94
CA CYS A 122 24.19 14.11 -13.06
C CYS A 122 23.31 13.00 -12.48
N TRP A 123 22.61 13.26 -11.37
CA TRP A 123 21.64 12.32 -10.83
C TRP A 123 20.44 12.14 -11.78
N LEU A 124 19.81 13.23 -12.22
CA LEU A 124 18.66 13.20 -13.15
C LEU A 124 19.02 12.52 -14.47
N LEU A 125 20.20 12.79 -15.03
CA LEU A 125 20.69 12.18 -16.26
C LEU A 125 20.95 10.67 -16.07
N SER A 126 21.69 10.28 -15.03
CA SER A 126 22.00 8.87 -14.79
C SER A 126 20.76 8.04 -14.41
N PHE A 127 19.91 8.56 -13.53
CA PHE A 127 18.62 7.96 -13.20
C PHE A 127 17.73 7.89 -14.44
N GLY A 128 17.55 9.00 -15.16
CA GLY A 128 16.71 9.08 -16.36
C GLY A 128 17.15 8.15 -17.50
N LEU A 129 18.45 8.03 -17.79
CA LEU A 129 18.95 7.12 -18.83
C LEU A 129 18.75 5.65 -18.46
N VAL A 130 19.04 5.26 -17.22
CA VAL A 130 18.81 3.88 -16.75
C VAL A 130 17.30 3.60 -16.66
N LEU A 131 16.50 4.57 -16.25
CA LEU A 131 15.05 4.48 -16.16
C LEU A 131 14.42 4.33 -17.54
N HIS A 132 14.84 5.13 -18.53
CA HIS A 132 14.40 5.00 -19.91
C HIS A 132 14.71 3.61 -20.46
N ARG A 133 15.96 3.13 -20.30
CA ARG A 133 16.37 1.77 -20.70
C ARG A 133 15.62 0.67 -19.91
N SER A 134 15.17 0.98 -18.69
CA SER A 134 14.38 0.05 -17.88
C SER A 134 12.91 0.06 -18.28
N ALA A 135 12.31 1.21 -18.57
CA ALA A 135 10.88 1.34 -18.87
C ALA A 135 10.59 0.90 -20.31
N PHE A 136 11.30 1.50 -21.26
CA PHE A 136 11.17 1.22 -22.68
C PHE A 136 12.06 0.03 -23.05
N ALA A 137 11.48 -1.16 -22.97
CA ALA A 137 12.05 -2.35 -23.60
C ALA A 137 12.10 -2.15 -25.13
N ALA A 138 13.05 -2.79 -25.80
CA ALA A 138 12.95 -2.94 -27.24
C ALA A 138 11.71 -3.79 -27.58
N ASP A 139 11.02 -3.43 -28.66
CA ASP A 139 9.87 -4.17 -29.18
C ASP A 139 10.23 -5.65 -29.38
N ILE A 140 9.27 -6.53 -29.07
CA ILE A 140 9.39 -7.94 -29.42
C ILE A 140 9.13 -8.06 -30.93
N PRO A 141 10.06 -8.63 -31.74
CA PRO A 141 9.89 -8.73 -33.18
C PRO A 141 8.56 -9.41 -33.55
N GLY A 142 7.73 -8.73 -34.34
CA GLY A 142 6.41 -9.20 -34.76
C GLY A 142 5.26 -8.93 -33.78
N TYR A 143 5.53 -8.54 -32.53
CA TYR A 143 4.50 -8.35 -31.48
C TYR A 143 4.48 -6.95 -30.85
N GLY A 144 5.54 -6.14 -31.04
CA GLY A 144 5.60 -4.76 -30.54
C GLY A 144 6.01 -4.64 -29.06
N SER A 145 5.67 -3.52 -28.44
CA SER A 145 6.11 -3.17 -27.08
C SER A 145 5.40 -4.03 -26.02
N PRO A 146 6.14 -4.68 -25.10
CA PRO A 146 5.53 -5.54 -24.09
C PRO A 146 4.84 -4.77 -22.97
N VAL A 147 3.61 -5.18 -22.65
CA VAL A 147 2.79 -4.61 -21.58
C VAL A 147 3.40 -4.97 -20.22
N ARG A 148 3.59 -3.97 -19.36
CA ARG A 148 4.05 -4.19 -17.99
C ARG A 148 2.93 -4.82 -17.16
N ILE A 149 3.16 -6.02 -16.65
CA ILE A 149 2.24 -6.72 -15.74
C ILE A 149 2.83 -6.85 -14.32
N ARG A 150 1.95 -7.10 -13.36
CA ARG A 150 2.25 -7.37 -11.95
C ARG A 150 2.54 -8.85 -11.74
N CYS A 151 3.18 -9.18 -10.62
CA CYS A 151 3.38 -10.58 -10.24
C CYS A 151 2.08 -11.34 -9.94
N THR A 152 0.99 -10.64 -9.63
CA THR A 152 -0.35 -11.20 -9.37
C THR A 152 -1.30 -11.12 -10.57
N ASP A 153 -0.85 -10.62 -11.73
CA ASP A 153 -1.71 -10.55 -12.91
C ASP A 153 -1.96 -11.93 -13.51
N ARG A 154 -3.22 -12.16 -13.84
CA ARG A 154 -3.80 -13.41 -14.33
C ARG A 154 -4.90 -13.08 -15.37
N PHE A 155 -5.24 -14.05 -16.20
CA PHE A 155 -6.18 -13.91 -17.32
C PHE A 155 -7.63 -14.27 -16.97
N TRP A 156 -7.86 -14.75 -15.75
CA TRP A 156 -9.16 -15.07 -15.16
C TRP A 156 -9.32 -14.33 -13.82
N ARG A 157 -10.55 -13.97 -13.46
CA ARG A 157 -10.90 -13.24 -12.24
C ARG A 157 -11.69 -14.15 -11.30
N ASP A 158 -11.61 -13.87 -10.00
CA ASP A 158 -12.14 -14.76 -8.96
C ASP A 158 -13.67 -14.77 -8.88
N GLY A 159 -14.24 -15.91 -8.51
CA GLY A 159 -15.69 -16.16 -8.52
C GLY A 159 -16.30 -15.85 -9.90
N ASN A 160 -17.40 -15.10 -9.93
CA ASN A 160 -18.03 -14.67 -11.17
C ASN A 160 -17.44 -13.38 -11.79
N GLY A 161 -16.19 -13.02 -11.48
CA GLY A 161 -15.53 -11.82 -12.05
C GLY A 161 -15.37 -11.85 -13.58
N CYS A 162 -15.46 -13.03 -14.19
CA CYS A 162 -15.50 -13.25 -15.65
C CYS A 162 -16.92 -13.31 -16.24
N GLY A 163 -17.97 -13.25 -15.41
CA GLY A 163 -19.36 -13.36 -15.81
C GLY A 163 -19.77 -14.75 -16.32
N LEU A 164 -21.03 -14.85 -16.75
CA LEU A 164 -21.62 -16.06 -17.31
C LEU A 164 -20.78 -16.62 -18.48
N ASN A 165 -20.52 -17.92 -18.47
CA ASN A 165 -19.66 -18.65 -19.40
C ASN A 165 -18.25 -18.05 -19.59
N GLY A 166 -17.79 -17.19 -18.67
CA GLY A 166 -16.52 -16.48 -18.77
C GLY A 166 -16.46 -15.35 -19.80
N ASP A 167 -17.60 -14.86 -20.31
CA ASP A 167 -17.67 -13.95 -21.45
C ASP A 167 -16.88 -12.64 -21.26
N LEU A 168 -16.77 -12.11 -20.04
CA LEU A 168 -16.00 -10.90 -19.72
C LEU A 168 -14.48 -11.12 -19.67
N CYS A 169 -14.03 -12.37 -19.76
CA CYS A 169 -12.62 -12.78 -19.79
C CYS A 169 -12.19 -13.32 -21.16
N ARG A 170 -12.98 -13.10 -22.22
CA ARG A 170 -12.58 -13.39 -23.61
C ARG A 170 -11.42 -12.49 -24.09
N PRO A 171 -10.67 -12.89 -25.13
CA PRO A 171 -10.72 -14.18 -25.85
C PRO A 171 -10.17 -15.35 -25.02
N PHE A 172 -10.50 -16.58 -25.41
CA PHE A 172 -10.02 -17.81 -24.76
C PHE A 172 -8.84 -18.46 -25.49
N GLU A 173 -8.75 -18.27 -26.80
CA GLU A 173 -7.75 -18.86 -27.69
C GLU A 173 -7.32 -17.86 -28.78
N ASN A 174 -6.36 -18.26 -29.62
CA ASN A 174 -5.97 -17.59 -30.85
C ASN A 174 -5.61 -16.10 -30.67
N SER A 175 -5.12 -15.75 -29.48
CA SER A 175 -4.75 -14.41 -29.08
C SER A 175 -3.43 -14.43 -28.32
N THR A 176 -2.56 -13.48 -28.64
CA THR A 176 -1.22 -13.37 -28.07
C THR A 176 -1.05 -12.00 -27.41
N MET A 177 -0.26 -11.95 -26.34
CA MET A 177 0.04 -10.70 -25.63
C MET A 177 1.55 -10.62 -25.34
N PRO A 178 2.25 -9.56 -25.81
CA PRO A 178 3.61 -9.31 -25.38
C PRO A 178 3.55 -8.78 -23.94
N PHE A 179 4.19 -9.48 -23.00
CA PHE A 179 4.12 -9.18 -21.57
C PHE A 179 5.50 -8.94 -20.97
N ARG A 180 5.56 -8.22 -19.86
CA ARG A 180 6.78 -8.00 -19.10
C ARG A 180 6.57 -8.17 -17.60
N CYS A 181 7.33 -9.09 -17.04
CA CYS A 181 7.36 -9.39 -15.61
C CYS A 181 8.50 -8.68 -14.88
N PRO A 182 8.24 -8.14 -13.68
CA PRO A 182 9.27 -7.60 -12.81
C PRO A 182 10.09 -8.72 -12.15
N ALA A 183 11.22 -8.34 -11.55
CA ALA A 183 12.02 -9.26 -10.74
C ALA A 183 11.36 -9.57 -9.38
N ASN A 184 11.67 -10.76 -8.82
CA ASN A 184 11.20 -11.30 -7.54
C ASN A 184 9.71 -11.70 -7.48
N CYS A 185 9.10 -12.13 -8.59
CA CYS A 185 7.71 -12.62 -8.58
C CYS A 185 7.52 -14.00 -7.95
N LYS A 186 8.56 -14.84 -7.86
CA LYS A 186 8.48 -16.20 -7.30
C LYS A 186 7.94 -16.26 -5.87
N ARG A 187 8.20 -15.22 -5.08
CA ARG A 187 7.78 -15.13 -3.66
C ARG A 187 6.40 -14.51 -3.45
N VAL A 188 5.69 -14.15 -4.53
CA VAL A 188 4.36 -13.58 -4.45
C VAL A 188 3.36 -14.72 -4.29
N GLN A 189 2.46 -14.57 -3.33
CA GLN A 189 1.52 -15.59 -2.89
C GLN A 189 0.09 -15.09 -3.04
N VAL A 190 -0.86 -16.01 -3.18
CA VAL A 190 -2.27 -15.69 -2.97
C VAL A 190 -2.51 -15.56 -1.45
N VAL A 191 -3.23 -14.52 -1.03
CA VAL A 191 -3.39 -14.12 0.40
C VAL A 191 -4.81 -14.29 0.92
N ASN A 192 -5.76 -14.59 0.03
CA ASN A 192 -7.09 -15.07 0.36
C ASN A 192 -7.19 -16.52 -0.16
N PRO A 193 -8.09 -17.35 0.39
CA PRO A 193 -8.50 -18.61 -0.21
C PRO A 193 -8.77 -18.47 -1.72
N HIS A 194 -8.24 -19.41 -2.50
CA HIS A 194 -8.48 -19.52 -3.95
C HIS A 194 -8.81 -20.97 -4.30
N ALA A 195 -10.04 -21.20 -4.77
CA ALA A 195 -10.53 -22.49 -5.20
C ALA A 195 -9.82 -23.02 -6.46
N VAL A 196 -9.44 -24.30 -6.45
CA VAL A 196 -8.97 -25.06 -7.63
C VAL A 196 -9.55 -26.46 -7.57
N GLY A 197 -10.67 -26.70 -8.26
CA GLY A 197 -11.41 -27.98 -8.14
C GLY A 197 -11.98 -28.14 -6.74
N ASP A 198 -11.63 -29.20 -6.01
CA ASP A 198 -11.93 -29.39 -4.58
C ASP A 198 -10.90 -28.76 -3.63
N GLN A 199 -9.73 -28.35 -4.12
CA GLN A 199 -8.65 -27.79 -3.32
C GLN A 199 -8.85 -26.29 -3.02
N GLU A 200 -8.26 -25.84 -1.91
CA GLU A 200 -8.19 -24.42 -1.52
C GLU A 200 -6.72 -24.00 -1.40
N VAL A 201 -6.31 -23.02 -2.20
CA VAL A 201 -4.93 -22.54 -2.30
C VAL A 201 -4.80 -21.24 -1.51
N ASN A 202 -3.98 -21.23 -0.45
CA ASN A 202 -3.70 -20.03 0.35
C ASN A 202 -2.22 -19.97 0.78
N TYR A 203 -1.67 -18.77 0.98
CA TYR A 203 -0.28 -18.47 1.36
C TYR A 203 0.81 -19.19 0.55
N ARG A 204 0.57 -19.43 -0.76
CA ARG A 204 1.54 -19.98 -1.71
C ARG A 204 1.40 -19.33 -3.11
N PRO A 205 2.41 -19.43 -3.99
CA PRO A 205 2.29 -18.94 -5.37
C PRO A 205 1.17 -19.67 -6.11
N LEU A 206 0.32 -18.91 -6.82
CA LEU A 206 -0.78 -19.46 -7.61
C LEU A 206 -0.30 -19.77 -9.03
N VAL A 207 0.06 -21.03 -9.27
CA VAL A 207 0.44 -21.57 -10.58
C VAL A 207 -0.25 -22.93 -10.70
N ILE A 208 -1.11 -23.10 -11.69
CA ILE A 208 -1.94 -24.30 -11.89
C ILE A 208 -1.58 -24.89 -13.26
N GLY A 209 -1.17 -26.16 -13.27
CA GLY A 209 -0.55 -26.81 -14.43
C GLY A 209 0.96 -26.58 -14.55
N GLY A 210 1.52 -27.04 -15.66
CA GLY A 210 2.96 -27.13 -15.89
C GLY A 210 3.29 -27.83 -17.21
N PRO A 211 4.54 -28.31 -17.36
CA PRO A 211 4.89 -29.26 -18.41
C PRO A 211 4.11 -30.57 -18.27
N THR A 212 3.73 -31.16 -19.41
CA THR A 212 3.08 -32.49 -19.48
C THR A 212 4.00 -33.56 -20.06
N ASP A 213 5.26 -33.24 -20.34
CA ASP A 213 6.28 -34.13 -20.87
C ASP A 213 7.46 -34.32 -19.90
N GLU A 214 8.12 -35.48 -19.98
CA GLU A 214 9.29 -35.80 -19.14
C GLU A 214 10.49 -34.87 -19.40
N ASP A 215 10.63 -34.39 -20.64
CA ASP A 215 11.66 -33.42 -21.05
C ASP A 215 11.35 -31.98 -20.56
N GLU A 216 10.20 -31.77 -19.92
CA GLU A 216 9.69 -30.50 -19.41
C GLU A 216 9.75 -29.34 -20.42
N THR A 217 9.40 -29.57 -21.69
CA THR A 217 9.57 -28.57 -22.74
C THR A 217 8.60 -27.40 -22.60
N LEU A 218 8.95 -26.26 -23.19
CA LEU A 218 8.09 -25.08 -23.16
C LEU A 218 6.82 -25.26 -24.02
N GLU A 219 6.92 -26.07 -25.06
CA GLU A 219 5.83 -26.31 -26.03
C GLU A 219 4.72 -27.17 -25.42
N ASN A 220 5.10 -28.14 -24.59
CA ASN A 220 4.20 -28.98 -23.80
C ASN A 220 3.93 -28.41 -22.39
N SER A 221 4.18 -27.11 -22.15
CA SER A 221 3.87 -26.42 -20.88
C SER A 221 2.65 -25.53 -21.02
N TYR A 222 1.56 -25.85 -20.31
CA TYR A 222 0.36 -25.00 -20.25
C TYR A 222 -0.14 -24.76 -18.82
N TYR A 223 -0.81 -23.62 -18.64
CA TYR A 223 -1.25 -23.11 -17.35
C TYR A 223 -2.70 -22.64 -17.41
N ARG A 224 -3.47 -22.92 -16.34
CA ARG A 224 -4.85 -22.45 -16.19
C ARG A 224 -4.86 -20.92 -16.07
N ALA A 225 -5.82 -20.23 -16.70
CA ALA A 225 -5.79 -18.77 -16.85
C ALA A 225 -5.86 -17.94 -15.55
N ASP A 226 -6.26 -18.54 -14.43
CA ASP A 226 -6.20 -17.93 -13.10
C ASP A 226 -4.79 -17.99 -12.45
N SER A 227 -3.83 -18.68 -13.06
CA SER A 227 -2.43 -18.67 -12.66
C SER A 227 -1.80 -17.28 -12.79
N PHE A 228 -0.93 -16.92 -11.84
CA PHE A 228 -0.08 -15.74 -11.94
C PHE A 228 0.88 -15.87 -13.13
N ILE A 229 0.72 -15.03 -14.16
CA ILE A 229 1.46 -15.12 -15.43
C ILE A 229 2.98 -15.10 -15.19
N CYS A 230 3.45 -14.24 -14.29
CA CYS A 230 4.87 -14.17 -13.94
C CYS A 230 5.36 -15.35 -13.09
N GLY A 231 4.49 -15.94 -12.27
CA GLY A 231 4.79 -17.18 -11.53
C GLY A 231 4.94 -18.36 -12.50
N ALA A 232 3.98 -18.53 -13.40
CA ALA A 232 4.01 -19.52 -14.47
C ALA A 232 5.22 -19.35 -15.41
N ALA A 233 5.59 -18.13 -15.77
CA ALA A 233 6.76 -17.86 -16.61
C ALA A 233 8.09 -18.23 -15.93
N ILE A 234 8.19 -18.07 -14.61
CA ILE A 234 9.35 -18.53 -13.82
C ILE A 234 9.33 -20.05 -13.68
N HIS A 235 8.17 -20.64 -13.40
CA HIS A 235 7.97 -22.09 -13.28
C HIS A 235 8.38 -22.81 -14.58
N ALA A 236 7.89 -22.34 -15.73
CA ALA A 236 8.24 -22.81 -17.06
C ALA A 236 9.72 -22.62 -17.45
N GLY A 237 10.52 -21.91 -16.65
CA GLY A 237 11.89 -21.51 -16.99
C GLY A 237 11.98 -20.46 -18.10
N PHE A 238 10.85 -19.92 -18.56
CA PHE A 238 10.78 -18.92 -19.64
C PHE A 238 11.36 -17.56 -19.25
N ILE A 239 11.31 -17.20 -17.96
CA ILE A 239 12.04 -16.04 -17.40
C ILE A 239 12.75 -16.41 -16.09
N ASN A 240 13.64 -15.54 -15.63
CA ASN A 240 14.32 -15.70 -14.34
C ASN A 240 13.77 -14.73 -13.29
N ASP A 241 13.45 -15.24 -12.11
CA ASP A 241 13.04 -14.47 -10.93
C ASP A 241 14.00 -13.33 -10.58
N GLN A 242 15.32 -13.52 -10.67
CA GLN A 242 16.27 -12.47 -10.25
C GLN A 242 16.27 -11.23 -11.17
N SER A 243 15.96 -11.40 -12.46
CA SER A 243 16.04 -10.32 -13.47
C SER A 243 14.69 -9.88 -14.02
N GLY A 244 13.61 -10.62 -13.73
CA GLY A 244 12.39 -10.57 -14.54
C GLY A 244 12.66 -10.95 -16.00
N GLY A 245 11.76 -10.55 -16.88
CA GLY A 245 11.89 -10.73 -18.34
C GLY A 245 10.62 -10.37 -19.09
N CYS A 246 10.66 -10.53 -20.41
CA CYS A 246 9.50 -10.43 -21.29
C CYS A 246 9.57 -11.49 -22.39
N GLY A 247 8.40 -11.76 -22.94
CA GLY A 247 8.18 -12.54 -24.14
C GLY A 247 6.72 -12.42 -24.54
N VAL A 248 6.23 -13.39 -25.29
CA VAL A 248 4.83 -13.47 -25.68
C VAL A 248 4.16 -14.63 -24.98
N VAL A 249 3.01 -14.37 -24.37
CA VAL A 249 2.10 -15.39 -23.86
C VAL A 249 0.98 -15.58 -24.88
N SER A 250 0.63 -16.83 -25.15
CA SER A 250 -0.41 -17.24 -26.10
C SER A 250 -1.57 -17.88 -25.34
N LEU A 251 -2.79 -17.46 -25.66
CA LEU A 251 -4.01 -18.10 -25.18
C LEU A 251 -4.33 -19.28 -26.10
N ILE A 252 -4.51 -20.46 -25.51
CA ILE A 252 -4.56 -21.75 -26.22
C ILE A 252 -5.88 -22.51 -26.04
N GLY A 253 -6.93 -21.81 -25.59
CA GLY A 253 -8.28 -22.38 -25.44
C GLY A 253 -8.43 -23.33 -24.27
N GLU A 254 -9.36 -24.25 -24.41
CA GLU A 254 -9.66 -25.26 -23.39
C GLU A 254 -8.55 -26.30 -23.29
N LYS A 255 -8.20 -26.67 -22.06
CA LYS A 255 -7.36 -27.83 -21.73
C LYS A 255 -7.95 -28.55 -20.52
N SER A 256 -7.66 -29.84 -20.44
CA SER A 256 -7.91 -30.72 -19.28
C SER A 256 -6.59 -31.26 -18.75
N ASP A 257 -6.61 -31.84 -17.54
CA ASP A 257 -5.47 -32.45 -16.84
C ASP A 257 -4.24 -31.56 -16.69
N TYR A 258 -4.28 -30.68 -15.69
CA TYR A 258 -3.20 -29.78 -15.33
C TYR A 258 -2.26 -30.44 -14.32
N SER A 259 -1.04 -30.74 -14.72
CA SER A 259 -0.04 -31.43 -13.90
C SER A 259 0.44 -30.63 -12.68
N SER A 260 0.64 -31.35 -11.57
CA SER A 260 1.27 -30.83 -10.34
C SER A 260 2.75 -31.22 -10.28
N VAL A 261 3.65 -30.28 -10.56
CA VAL A 261 5.10 -30.51 -10.56
C VAL A 261 5.85 -29.43 -9.77
N ASN A 262 7.11 -29.69 -9.39
CA ASN A 262 7.95 -28.71 -8.70
C ASN A 262 9.11 -28.27 -9.59
N ARG A 263 8.96 -27.10 -10.22
CA ARG A 263 9.93 -26.55 -11.17
C ARG A 263 10.45 -25.19 -10.72
N LYS A 264 11.77 -24.99 -10.78
CA LYS A 264 12.48 -23.79 -10.30
C LYS A 264 12.13 -23.41 -8.83
N HIS A 265 11.80 -24.40 -8.00
CA HIS A 265 11.26 -24.26 -6.64
C HIS A 265 9.96 -23.44 -6.55
N ILE A 266 9.08 -23.59 -7.54
CA ILE A 266 7.65 -23.31 -7.44
C ILE A 266 6.97 -24.67 -7.60
N THR A 267 6.12 -25.06 -6.66
CA THR A 267 5.26 -26.25 -6.83
C THR A 267 3.94 -25.77 -7.41
N SER A 268 3.59 -26.23 -8.61
CA SER A 268 2.27 -25.96 -9.18
C SER A 268 1.16 -26.66 -8.38
N VAL A 269 -0.08 -26.35 -8.73
CA VAL A 269 -1.29 -26.99 -8.23
C VAL A 269 -1.86 -27.81 -9.38
N GLY A 270 -2.27 -29.04 -9.07
CA GLY A 270 -2.91 -29.92 -10.05
C GLY A 270 -4.41 -29.63 -10.15
N PHE A 271 -4.97 -29.81 -11.34
CA PHE A 271 -6.40 -29.73 -11.60
C PHE A 271 -6.77 -30.77 -12.66
N ASP A 272 -7.47 -31.81 -12.26
CA ASP A 272 -7.76 -33.06 -13.00
C ASP A 272 -9.00 -32.96 -13.91
N SER A 273 -9.45 -31.76 -14.22
CA SER A 273 -10.62 -31.48 -15.07
C SER A 273 -10.32 -30.42 -16.13
N TYR A 274 -11.32 -30.11 -16.96
CA TYR A 274 -11.24 -29.11 -18.03
C TYR A 274 -11.43 -27.68 -17.52
N PHE A 275 -10.77 -26.73 -18.18
CA PHE A 275 -10.98 -25.31 -17.96
C PHE A 275 -10.91 -24.55 -19.30
N PRO A 276 -11.87 -23.65 -19.61
CA PRO A 276 -12.08 -23.12 -20.97
C PRO A 276 -10.98 -22.17 -21.46
N LYS A 277 -10.05 -21.78 -20.59
CA LYS A 277 -8.99 -20.82 -20.92
C LYS A 277 -7.64 -21.21 -20.31
N SER A 278 -6.72 -21.63 -21.17
CA SER A 278 -5.31 -21.88 -20.84
C SER A 278 -4.37 -20.92 -21.56
N PHE A 279 -3.13 -20.84 -21.07
CA PHE A 279 -2.05 -20.15 -21.76
C PHE A 279 -0.72 -20.92 -21.74
N SER A 280 0.11 -20.66 -22.74
CA SER A 280 1.50 -21.11 -22.85
C SER A 280 2.41 -19.95 -23.29
N PHE A 281 3.73 -20.16 -23.29
CA PHE A 281 4.71 -19.13 -23.69
C PHE A 281 5.33 -19.47 -25.03
N LEU A 282 5.42 -18.48 -25.94
CA LEU A 282 5.95 -18.73 -27.27
C LEU A 282 7.48 -18.83 -27.26
N SER A 283 7.99 -20.02 -27.57
CA SER A 283 9.41 -20.29 -27.83
C SER A 283 10.05 -19.24 -28.75
N GLY A 284 11.29 -18.84 -28.47
CA GLY A 284 12.03 -17.85 -29.25
C GLY A 284 11.61 -16.38 -29.07
N THR A 285 10.46 -16.09 -28.44
CA THR A 285 10.03 -14.69 -28.18
C THR A 285 10.67 -14.05 -26.94
N GLN A 286 11.45 -14.82 -26.17
CA GLN A 286 12.11 -14.36 -24.95
C GLN A 286 13.10 -13.21 -25.25
N SER A 287 12.79 -12.01 -24.76
CA SER A 287 13.61 -10.82 -24.96
C SER A 287 14.34 -10.40 -23.67
N LYS A 288 15.55 -9.82 -23.82
CA LYS A 288 16.44 -9.44 -22.70
C LYS A 288 16.02 -8.13 -22.00
N CYS A 289 14.72 -7.88 -21.81
CA CYS A 289 14.22 -6.70 -21.10
C CYS A 289 14.33 -6.83 -19.57
N ARG A 290 15.57 -6.83 -19.07
CA ARG A 290 15.85 -6.93 -17.63
C ARG A 290 15.17 -5.83 -16.83
N ASP A 291 14.67 -6.17 -15.65
CA ASP A 291 14.21 -5.21 -14.65
C ASP A 291 15.45 -4.52 -14.02
N LEU A 292 15.63 -3.23 -14.28
CA LEU A 292 16.80 -2.47 -13.80
C LEU A 292 16.54 -1.75 -12.46
N ARG A 293 15.50 -2.12 -11.69
CA ARG A 293 15.24 -1.49 -10.38
C ARG A 293 16.43 -1.55 -9.42
N TRP A 294 17.18 -2.64 -9.41
CA TRP A 294 18.35 -2.80 -8.54
C TRP A 294 19.54 -1.94 -8.99
N PRO A 295 19.92 -1.87 -10.28
CA PRO A 295 20.81 -0.82 -10.80
C PRO A 295 20.35 0.62 -10.48
N LEU A 296 19.05 0.93 -10.65
CA LEU A 296 18.48 2.24 -10.30
C LEU A 296 18.61 2.55 -8.81
N LEU A 297 18.48 1.53 -7.95
CA LEU A 297 18.67 1.66 -6.52
C LEU A 297 20.14 1.92 -6.20
N GLY A 298 21.08 1.24 -6.85
CA GLY A 298 22.51 1.51 -6.74
C GLY A 298 22.87 2.96 -7.08
N VAL A 299 22.37 3.49 -8.20
CA VAL A 299 22.51 4.91 -8.58
C VAL A 299 21.93 5.81 -7.48
N SER A 300 20.67 5.57 -7.08
CA SER A 300 19.97 6.43 -6.12
C SER A 300 20.61 6.40 -4.73
N LEU A 301 21.09 5.25 -4.27
CA LEU A 301 21.89 5.09 -3.05
C LEU A 301 23.19 5.90 -3.14
N THR A 302 23.94 5.78 -4.25
CA THR A 302 25.22 6.47 -4.43
C THR A 302 25.05 7.98 -4.33
N PHE A 303 24.08 8.55 -5.06
CA PHE A 303 23.81 9.99 -5.01
C PHE A 303 23.24 10.43 -3.65
N THR A 304 22.32 9.68 -3.03
CA THR A 304 21.80 10.05 -1.70
C THR A 304 22.87 9.97 -0.60
N ILE A 305 23.76 8.97 -0.63
CA ILE A 305 24.90 8.83 0.29
C ILE A 305 25.90 9.98 0.12
N LEU A 306 26.32 10.29 -1.11
CA LEU A 306 27.23 11.41 -1.37
C LEU A 306 26.62 12.73 -0.91
N LEU A 307 25.37 13.01 -1.26
CA LEU A 307 24.68 14.21 -0.80
C LEU A 307 24.62 14.28 0.73
N SER A 308 24.32 13.15 1.39
CA SER A 308 24.30 13.06 2.85
C SER A 308 25.65 13.38 3.47
N LEU A 309 26.74 12.77 2.98
CA LEU A 309 28.07 12.98 3.54
C LEU A 309 28.58 14.41 3.36
N PHE A 310 28.29 15.04 2.22
CA PHE A 310 28.83 16.37 1.88
C PHE A 310 27.90 17.56 2.26
N THR A 311 26.70 17.32 2.80
CA THR A 311 25.72 18.39 3.12
C THR A 311 25.44 18.55 4.62
N THR A 312 25.80 19.71 5.18
CA THR A 312 25.43 20.09 6.56
C THR A 312 24.08 20.79 6.69
N SER A 313 23.56 21.40 5.62
CA SER A 313 22.31 22.17 5.65
C SER A 313 21.08 21.25 5.64
N PRO A 314 20.21 21.28 6.68
CA PRO A 314 18.96 20.51 6.67
C PRO A 314 18.03 20.90 5.51
N ALA A 315 18.07 22.18 5.10
CA ALA A 315 17.25 22.74 4.02
C ALA A 315 17.64 22.23 2.63
N VAL A 316 18.88 21.76 2.45
CA VAL A 316 19.32 21.09 1.22
C VAL A 316 19.14 19.59 1.36
N PHE A 317 19.61 19.02 2.47
CA PHE A 317 19.58 17.58 2.70
C PHE A 317 18.17 17.00 2.62
N PHE A 318 17.22 17.49 3.43
CA PHE A 318 15.92 16.82 3.55
C PHE A 318 15.09 16.87 2.25
N PRO A 319 14.85 18.04 1.61
CA PRO A 319 14.04 18.09 0.40
C PRO A 319 14.61 17.28 -0.76
N SER A 320 15.94 17.25 -0.90
CA SER A 320 16.60 16.50 -1.97
C SER A 320 16.56 14.99 -1.76
N ILE A 321 16.72 14.53 -0.52
CA ILE A 321 16.55 13.10 -0.19
C ILE A 321 15.09 12.69 -0.35
N PHE A 322 14.13 13.50 0.12
CA PHE A 322 12.71 13.23 -0.08
C PHE A 322 12.36 13.13 -1.57
N LEU A 323 12.73 14.13 -2.38
CA LEU A 323 12.45 14.14 -3.82
C LEU A 323 13.09 12.93 -4.53
N GLY A 324 14.38 12.69 -4.27
CA GLY A 324 15.12 11.60 -4.90
C GLY A 324 14.55 10.22 -4.58
N ILE A 325 14.22 9.96 -3.31
CA ILE A 325 13.63 8.69 -2.87
C ILE A 325 12.16 8.58 -3.32
N PHE A 326 11.38 9.66 -3.32
CA PHE A 326 10.00 9.65 -3.79
C PHE A 326 9.90 9.23 -5.25
N PHE A 327 10.66 9.88 -6.14
CA PHE A 327 10.67 9.48 -7.55
C PHE A 327 11.35 8.12 -7.78
N HIS A 328 12.31 7.71 -6.95
CA HIS A 328 12.84 6.35 -6.99
C HIS A 328 11.74 5.31 -6.73
N VAL A 329 10.93 5.50 -5.69
CA VAL A 329 9.83 4.57 -5.37
C VAL A 329 8.76 4.62 -6.46
N ALA A 330 8.25 5.81 -6.77
CA ALA A 330 7.13 6.00 -7.68
C ALA A 330 7.40 5.55 -9.12
N LEU A 331 8.67 5.52 -9.57
CA LEU A 331 9.05 5.23 -10.95
C LEU A 331 9.83 3.92 -11.14
N ALA A 332 10.50 3.41 -10.09
CA ALA A 332 11.42 2.27 -10.17
C ALA A 332 11.13 1.13 -9.18
N SER A 333 11.27 1.34 -7.87
CA SER A 333 11.26 0.22 -6.90
C SER A 333 9.87 -0.32 -6.56
N ASP A 334 8.86 0.56 -6.49
CA ASP A 334 7.47 0.18 -6.17
C ASP A 334 6.46 1.16 -6.83
N PRO A 335 6.43 1.24 -8.18
CA PRO A 335 5.55 2.16 -8.88
C PRO A 335 4.06 1.75 -8.77
N PRO A 336 3.11 2.67 -9.00
CA PRO A 336 1.67 2.37 -9.02
C PRO A 336 1.27 1.23 -9.99
N ASN A 337 0.11 0.60 -9.74
CA ASN A 337 -0.44 -0.49 -10.55
C ASN A 337 -1.02 0.02 -11.89
N LEU A 338 -0.14 0.41 -12.82
CA LEU A 338 -0.51 0.83 -14.17
C LEU A 338 0.38 0.14 -15.21
N THR A 339 -0.23 -0.17 -16.35
CA THR A 339 0.41 -0.81 -17.51
C THR A 339 1.24 0.16 -18.34
N ASP A 340 0.81 1.42 -18.43
CA ASP A 340 1.50 2.51 -19.14
C ASP A 340 2.43 3.33 -18.24
N TYR A 341 3.62 3.64 -18.77
CA TYR A 341 4.64 4.42 -18.09
C TYR A 341 4.32 5.92 -18.03
N TYR A 342 3.64 6.49 -19.04
CA TYR A 342 3.23 7.89 -19.00
C TYR A 342 2.17 8.13 -17.91
N ALA A 343 1.21 7.21 -17.78
CA ALA A 343 0.25 7.19 -16.69
C ALA A 343 0.92 7.06 -15.30
N ILE A 344 1.97 6.23 -15.15
CA ILE A 344 2.80 6.17 -13.92
C ILE A 344 3.41 7.54 -13.59
N VAL A 345 3.99 8.23 -14.57
CA VAL A 345 4.59 9.57 -14.38
C VAL A 345 3.53 10.60 -13.98
N SER A 346 2.36 10.59 -14.62
CA SER A 346 1.21 11.45 -14.28
C SER A 346 0.79 11.27 -12.81
N ILE A 347 0.58 10.01 -12.38
CA ILE A 347 0.21 9.70 -10.99
C ILE A 347 1.31 10.12 -10.01
N ALA A 348 2.58 9.87 -10.33
CA ALA A 348 3.71 10.27 -9.48
C ALA A 348 3.73 11.80 -9.25
N LEU A 349 3.55 12.59 -10.31
CA LEU A 349 3.49 14.06 -10.23
C LEU A 349 2.26 14.55 -9.45
N GLY A 350 1.07 13.97 -9.70
CA GLY A 350 -0.16 14.31 -8.97
C GLY A 350 -0.06 14.04 -7.47
N ARG A 351 0.63 12.97 -7.06
CA ARG A 351 0.88 12.64 -5.65
C ARG A 351 2.01 13.47 -5.02
N PHE A 352 2.99 13.90 -5.81
CA PHE A 352 4.19 14.60 -5.32
C PHE A 352 3.88 15.95 -4.67
N LEU A 353 2.95 16.74 -5.21
CA LEU A 353 2.61 18.08 -4.69
C LEU A 353 2.04 18.03 -3.26
N PRO A 354 0.94 17.30 -2.96
CA PRO A 354 0.45 17.16 -1.59
C PRO A 354 1.45 16.45 -0.67
N ALA A 355 2.21 15.47 -1.16
CA ALA A 355 3.29 14.84 -0.39
C ALA A 355 4.37 15.85 0.03
N SER A 356 4.74 16.77 -0.86
CA SER A 356 5.70 17.85 -0.59
C SER A 356 5.20 18.82 0.47
N PHE A 357 3.89 19.11 0.52
CA PHE A 357 3.31 19.93 1.59
C PHE A 357 3.39 19.24 2.96
N CYS A 358 3.01 17.96 3.05
CA CYS A 358 3.18 17.16 4.26
C CYS A 358 4.65 17.11 4.71
N MET A 359 5.57 16.89 3.77
CA MET A 359 7.00 16.83 4.06
C MET A 359 7.62 18.20 4.38
N PHE A 360 7.07 19.31 3.87
CA PHE A 360 7.44 20.65 4.33
C PHE A 360 7.07 20.88 5.80
N ALA A 361 5.88 20.42 6.25
CA ALA A 361 5.50 20.48 7.66
C ALA A 361 6.42 19.60 8.53
N VAL A 362 6.64 18.34 8.13
CA VAL A 362 7.57 17.42 8.83
C VAL A 362 8.99 17.99 8.85
N TYR A 363 9.46 18.61 7.77
CA TYR A 363 10.73 19.33 7.73
C TYR A 363 10.78 20.45 8.77
N LYS A 364 9.81 21.37 8.72
CA LYS A 364 9.79 22.60 9.52
C LYS A 364 9.73 22.32 11.01
N TYR A 365 8.88 21.37 11.43
CA TYR A 365 8.62 21.10 12.85
C TYR A 365 9.43 19.93 13.42
N CYS A 366 9.84 18.96 12.60
CA CYS A 366 10.51 17.75 13.08
C CYS A 366 11.98 17.65 12.64
N VAL A 367 12.24 17.59 11.33
CA VAL A 367 13.57 17.25 10.78
C VAL A 367 14.58 18.37 10.98
N ARG A 368 14.17 19.63 10.74
CA ARG A 368 15.04 20.80 10.91
C ARG A 368 15.61 20.86 12.32
N ARG A 369 14.81 20.58 13.36
CA ARG A 369 15.26 20.59 14.77
C ARG A 369 16.31 19.51 15.03
N GLN A 370 16.10 18.29 14.52
CA GLN A 370 17.00 17.16 14.74
C GLN A 370 18.35 17.33 14.02
N LEU A 371 18.35 17.82 12.78
CA LEU A 371 19.55 17.90 11.94
C LEU A 371 20.34 19.21 12.11
N HIS A 372 19.77 20.26 12.72
CA HIS A 372 20.45 21.54 12.88
C HIS A 372 21.66 21.45 13.84
N GLY A 373 22.85 21.72 13.31
CA GLY A 373 24.12 21.57 14.03
C GLY A 373 24.53 20.10 14.24
N LEU A 374 24.07 19.18 13.39
CA LEU A 374 24.56 17.80 13.38
C LEU A 374 25.86 17.69 12.58
N HIS A 375 26.97 17.48 13.28
CA HIS A 375 28.30 17.32 12.67
C HIS A 375 28.68 15.86 12.38
N ALA A 376 27.86 14.89 12.79
CA ALA A 376 28.09 13.46 12.55
C ALA A 376 27.55 13.02 11.17
N GLN A 377 28.29 13.30 10.09
CA GLN A 377 27.79 13.04 8.73
C GLN A 377 27.65 11.55 8.41
N ILE A 378 28.56 10.69 8.88
CA ILE A 378 28.46 9.24 8.65
C ILE A 378 27.31 8.66 9.48
N GLU A 379 27.15 9.09 10.73
CA GLU A 379 26.01 8.62 11.56
C GLU A 379 24.66 9.06 11.00
N LYS A 380 24.55 10.30 10.49
CA LYS A 380 23.36 10.77 9.77
C LYS A 380 23.08 9.90 8.53
N THR A 381 24.12 9.55 7.79
CA THR A 381 24.01 8.74 6.56
C THR A 381 23.59 7.29 6.88
N VAL A 382 24.18 6.66 7.88
CA VAL A 382 23.85 5.28 8.26
C VAL A 382 22.48 5.19 8.95
N LEU A 383 22.20 6.07 9.91
CA LEU A 383 20.98 5.98 10.72
C LEU A 383 19.78 6.62 10.02
N TRP A 384 19.87 7.90 9.66
CA TRP A 384 18.72 8.64 9.11
C TRP A 384 18.46 8.26 7.65
N LEU A 385 19.49 8.32 6.79
CA LEU A 385 19.31 7.96 5.37
C LEU A 385 19.13 6.44 5.19
N GLY A 386 19.88 5.61 5.92
CA GLY A 386 19.68 4.16 5.92
C GLY A 386 18.28 3.76 6.40
N GLY A 387 17.80 4.35 7.50
CA GLY A 387 16.42 4.18 7.97
C GLY A 387 15.40 4.59 6.91
N CYS A 388 15.60 5.73 6.25
CA CYS A 388 14.73 6.22 5.18
C CYS A 388 14.65 5.24 3.99
N TRP A 389 15.78 4.68 3.55
CA TRP A 389 15.77 3.65 2.51
C TRP A 389 15.10 2.35 2.95
N ILE A 390 15.29 1.92 4.21
CA ILE A 390 14.61 0.72 4.77
C ILE A 390 13.09 0.91 4.78
N GLY A 391 12.59 2.10 5.13
CA GLY A 391 11.15 2.42 5.09
C GLY A 391 10.61 2.63 3.67
N ALA A 392 11.40 3.24 2.78
CA ALA A 392 10.99 3.49 1.39
C ALA A 392 10.86 2.19 0.57
N LEU A 393 11.64 1.17 0.94
CA LEU A 393 11.61 -0.19 0.37
C LEU A 393 10.77 -1.15 1.23
N ASN A 394 9.66 -0.67 1.81
CA ASN A 394 8.73 -1.43 2.67
C ASN A 394 8.37 -2.81 2.09
N ASN A 395 8.08 -2.84 0.78
CA ASN A 395 7.78 -4.02 -0.02
C ASN A 395 8.90 -5.08 -0.10
N TYR A 396 10.12 -4.71 0.32
CA TYR A 396 11.27 -5.61 0.42
C TYR A 396 11.75 -5.82 1.86
N THR A 397 11.30 -5.00 2.83
CA THR A 397 11.78 -5.01 4.22
C THR A 397 10.72 -5.49 5.21
N PHE A 398 9.58 -4.82 5.32
CA PHE A 398 8.54 -5.11 6.31
C PHE A 398 7.38 -5.96 5.79
N ASP A 399 7.04 -5.88 4.49
CA ASP A 399 5.97 -6.69 3.84
C ASP A 399 6.37 -8.17 3.66
N LYS A 400 7.28 -8.66 4.49
CA LYS A 400 7.70 -10.06 4.64
C LYS A 400 7.62 -10.54 6.08
N ILE A 401 7.28 -9.64 7.02
CA ILE A 401 6.92 -10.02 8.38
C ILE A 401 5.54 -10.69 8.25
N PRO A 402 5.32 -11.90 8.81
CA PRO A 402 4.10 -12.67 8.58
C PRO A 402 2.91 -12.10 9.36
N ILE A 403 2.46 -10.90 9.00
CA ILE A 403 1.32 -10.19 9.60
C ILE A 403 0.63 -9.40 8.47
N GLU A 404 0.00 -10.11 7.53
CA GLU A 404 -0.74 -9.46 6.41
C GLU A 404 -1.95 -8.68 6.93
N ARG A 405 -2.65 -9.26 7.91
CA ARG A 405 -3.85 -8.69 8.53
C ARG A 405 -3.87 -9.03 10.02
N LEU A 406 -4.40 -8.11 10.83
CA LEU A 406 -4.55 -8.30 12.28
C LEU A 406 -5.88 -9.00 12.66
N THR A 407 -6.41 -9.88 11.81
CA THR A 407 -7.63 -10.65 12.13
C THR A 407 -7.29 -11.90 12.96
N PRO A 408 -8.19 -12.37 13.84
CA PRO A 408 -7.99 -13.61 14.58
C PRO A 408 -7.91 -14.87 13.71
N HIS A 409 -8.37 -14.80 12.45
CA HIS A 409 -8.31 -15.88 11.48
C HIS A 409 -6.92 -15.97 10.85
N ASP A 410 -6.44 -14.86 10.30
CA ASP A 410 -5.19 -14.82 9.54
C ASP A 410 -3.98 -15.04 10.46
N ILE A 411 -4.04 -14.56 11.70
CA ILE A 411 -3.03 -14.82 12.74
C ILE A 411 -2.89 -16.32 13.10
N LYS A 412 -3.95 -17.12 12.90
CA LYS A 412 -3.92 -18.58 13.13
C LYS A 412 -3.44 -19.36 11.92
N GLN A 413 -3.82 -18.94 10.71
CA GLN A 413 -3.44 -19.63 9.47
C GLN A 413 -2.02 -19.28 9.01
N GLN A 414 -1.57 -18.03 9.21
CA GLN A 414 -0.28 -17.58 8.72
C GLN A 414 0.88 -18.09 9.61
N PRO A 415 1.82 -18.90 9.07
CA PRO A 415 2.89 -19.48 9.86
C PRO A 415 3.84 -18.39 10.40
N GLY A 416 4.03 -18.36 11.72
CA GLY A 416 4.91 -17.41 12.40
C GLY A 416 4.28 -16.06 12.75
N ALA A 417 2.98 -15.84 12.50
CA ALA A 417 2.33 -14.56 12.78
C ALA A 417 2.30 -14.17 14.27
N VAL A 418 1.95 -15.11 15.16
CA VAL A 418 1.92 -14.88 16.61
C VAL A 418 3.27 -14.40 17.17
N PRO A 419 4.41 -15.08 16.97
CA PRO A 419 5.69 -14.58 17.49
C PRO A 419 6.14 -13.28 16.83
N ALA A 420 5.87 -13.08 15.53
CA ALA A 420 6.16 -11.81 14.86
C ALA A 420 5.39 -10.63 15.49
N LEU A 421 4.09 -10.81 15.76
CA LEU A 421 3.24 -9.79 16.37
C LEU A 421 3.73 -9.41 17.77
N ILE A 422 4.09 -10.40 18.60
CA ILE A 422 4.65 -10.17 19.94
C ILE A 422 5.94 -9.34 19.87
N ILE A 423 6.86 -9.69 18.96
CA ILE A 423 8.13 -8.97 18.78
C ILE A 423 7.90 -7.53 18.33
N VAL A 424 7.00 -7.29 17.38
CA VAL A 424 6.67 -5.95 16.88
C VAL A 424 6.04 -5.10 17.99
N VAL A 425 5.04 -5.62 18.71
CA VAL A 425 4.35 -4.89 19.80
C VAL A 425 5.31 -4.52 20.94
N LEU A 426 6.15 -5.47 21.38
CA LEU A 426 7.15 -5.20 22.43
C LEU A 426 8.19 -4.17 21.96
N SER A 427 8.66 -4.27 20.71
CA SER A 427 9.61 -3.32 20.13
C SER A 427 9.03 -1.90 20.08
N LEU A 428 7.81 -1.74 19.59
CA LEU A 428 7.12 -0.43 19.56
C LEU A 428 6.90 0.14 20.97
N PHE A 429 6.57 -0.70 21.95
CA PHE A 429 6.43 -0.29 23.35
C PHE A 429 7.75 0.26 23.93
N PHE A 430 8.86 -0.47 23.78
CA PHE A 430 10.17 0.00 24.26
C PHE A 430 10.67 1.24 23.51
N ILE A 431 10.41 1.34 22.20
CA ILE A 431 10.69 2.54 21.40
C ILE A 431 9.89 3.75 21.93
N ALA A 432 8.59 3.58 22.18
CA ALA A 432 7.73 4.64 22.71
C ALA A 432 8.20 5.12 24.10
N LEU A 433 8.54 4.19 25.01
CA LEU A 433 9.11 4.54 26.32
C LEU A 433 10.42 5.32 26.19
N LEU A 434 11.33 4.89 25.30
CA LEU A 434 12.61 5.56 25.06
C LEU A 434 12.41 6.97 24.49
N GLN A 435 11.54 7.14 23.49
CA GLN A 435 11.25 8.47 22.93
C GLN A 435 10.57 9.37 23.97
N ALA A 436 9.58 8.88 24.72
CA ALA A 436 8.91 9.63 25.79
C ALA A 436 9.89 10.07 26.88
N TRP A 437 10.83 9.20 27.29
CA TRP A 437 11.90 9.55 28.21
C TRP A 437 12.82 10.64 27.63
N CYS A 438 13.24 10.53 26.38
CA CYS A 438 14.08 11.54 25.74
C CYS A 438 13.37 12.90 25.60
N ILE A 439 12.07 12.93 25.24
CA ILE A 439 11.23 14.14 25.20
C ILE A 439 11.11 14.77 26.60
N ARG A 440 10.93 13.94 27.63
CA ARG A 440 10.86 14.35 29.04
C ARG A 440 12.16 15.01 29.50
N VAL A 441 13.33 14.48 29.13
CA VAL A 441 14.63 15.06 29.47
C VAL A 441 14.84 16.44 28.84
N GLU A 442 14.26 16.69 27.66
CA GLU A 442 14.21 18.04 27.06
C GLU A 442 13.13 18.97 27.67
N GLY A 443 12.36 18.51 28.67
CA GLY A 443 11.32 19.30 29.32
C GLY A 443 10.06 19.54 28.48
N ARG A 444 9.82 18.75 27.42
CA ARG A 444 8.75 18.97 26.44
C ARG A 444 7.60 17.96 26.47
N LEU A 445 7.63 17.00 27.40
CA LEU A 445 6.65 15.93 27.46
C LEU A 445 5.18 16.41 27.60
N PRO A 446 4.84 17.48 28.37
CA PRO A 446 3.47 18.00 28.41
C PRO A 446 2.91 18.40 27.03
N GLN A 447 3.71 19.10 26.21
CA GLN A 447 3.26 19.53 24.88
C GLN A 447 3.07 18.35 23.92
N TYR A 448 3.97 17.35 23.98
CA TYR A 448 3.82 16.15 23.15
C TYR A 448 2.65 15.27 23.60
N LEU A 449 2.38 15.14 24.90
CA LEU A 449 1.19 14.46 25.41
C LEU A 449 -0.09 15.17 24.96
N ALA A 450 -0.11 16.50 24.87
CA ALA A 450 -1.25 17.24 24.30
C ALA A 450 -1.44 16.95 22.80
N ILE A 451 -0.36 16.99 22.01
CA ILE A 451 -0.41 16.68 20.55
C ILE A 451 -0.88 15.23 20.32
N TYR A 452 -0.28 14.26 21.01
CA TYR A 452 -0.67 12.85 20.92
C TYR A 452 -2.07 12.58 21.48
N GLY A 453 -2.48 13.32 22.50
CA GLY A 453 -3.85 13.28 23.03
C GLY A 453 -4.87 13.76 22.01
N ILE A 454 -4.59 14.85 21.29
CA ILE A 454 -5.44 15.34 20.18
C ILE A 454 -5.48 14.30 19.04
N MET A 455 -4.33 13.79 18.59
CA MET A 455 -4.28 12.76 17.55
C MET A 455 -5.05 11.49 17.94
N GLY A 456 -4.90 11.03 19.19
CA GLY A 456 -5.63 9.89 19.73
C GLY A 456 -7.13 10.15 19.82
N ALA A 457 -7.55 11.33 20.29
CA ALA A 457 -8.96 11.73 20.34
C ALA A 457 -9.58 11.80 18.94
N THR A 458 -8.86 12.32 17.93
CA THR A 458 -9.29 12.30 16.53
C THR A 458 -9.47 10.87 16.03
N ILE A 459 -8.51 9.96 16.29
CA ILE A 459 -8.64 8.55 15.89
C ILE A 459 -9.84 7.89 16.59
N LEU A 460 -10.05 8.13 17.89
CA LEU A 460 -11.20 7.59 18.62
C LEU A 460 -12.55 8.14 18.09
N ALA A 461 -12.59 9.41 17.68
CA ALA A 461 -13.76 9.99 17.03
C ALA A 461 -14.02 9.36 15.65
N LEU A 462 -12.97 9.01 14.89
CA LEU A 462 -13.10 8.27 13.63
C LEU A 462 -13.58 6.83 13.87
N VAL A 463 -13.10 6.13 14.91
CA VAL A 463 -13.59 4.79 15.31
C VAL A 463 -15.09 4.83 15.66
N ALA A 464 -15.61 5.94 16.18
CA ALA A 464 -17.01 6.09 16.52
C ALA A 464 -17.94 6.35 15.31
N VAL A 465 -17.41 6.48 14.08
CA VAL A 465 -18.23 6.69 12.88
C VAL A 465 -18.93 5.37 12.49
N PRO A 466 -20.27 5.32 12.45
CA PRO A 466 -20.99 4.07 12.18
C PRO A 466 -20.77 3.60 10.73
N LYS A 467 -20.74 2.28 10.55
CA LYS A 467 -20.52 1.59 9.25
C LYS A 467 -19.17 1.88 8.58
N MET A 468 -18.22 2.52 9.27
CA MET A 468 -16.85 2.72 8.80
C MET A 468 -15.86 2.00 9.71
N ASN A 469 -14.69 1.68 9.18
CA ASN A 469 -13.60 1.06 9.91
C ASN A 469 -12.32 1.88 9.76
N VAL A 470 -11.54 2.00 10.84
CA VAL A 470 -10.27 2.73 10.81
C VAL A 470 -9.15 1.82 10.30
N ARG A 471 -8.50 2.23 9.20
CA ARG A 471 -7.28 1.61 8.67
C ARG A 471 -6.12 2.60 8.71
N ILE A 472 -5.14 2.31 9.57
CA ILE A 472 -3.92 3.12 9.67
C ILE A 472 -2.89 2.54 8.69
N HIS A 473 -2.92 3.01 7.45
CA HIS A 473 -1.85 2.78 6.48
C HIS A 473 -0.49 3.24 7.03
N HIS A 474 0.60 2.61 6.61
CA HIS A 474 1.96 2.89 7.08
C HIS A 474 2.42 4.33 6.85
N TYR A 475 1.88 5.03 5.84
CA TYR A 475 2.15 6.46 5.65
C TYR A 475 1.51 7.33 6.76
N ILE A 476 0.30 6.96 7.22
CA ILE A 476 -0.40 7.63 8.33
C ILE A 476 0.35 7.37 9.63
N LEU A 477 0.79 6.13 9.85
CA LEU A 477 1.69 5.76 10.96
C LEU A 477 2.96 6.62 10.95
N GLY A 478 3.56 6.81 9.76
CA GLY A 478 4.70 7.72 9.53
C GLY A 478 4.44 9.13 10.04
N LEU A 479 3.33 9.75 9.61
CA LEU A 479 2.93 11.10 10.02
C LEU A 479 2.59 11.22 11.52
N LEU A 480 1.92 10.23 12.10
CA LEU A 480 1.57 10.21 13.51
C LEU A 480 2.80 10.09 14.42
N LEU A 481 3.77 9.25 14.06
CA LEU A 481 4.92 8.95 14.92
C LEU A 481 6.12 9.88 14.71
N VAL A 482 6.26 10.53 13.55
CA VAL A 482 7.44 11.38 13.27
C VAL A 482 7.65 12.56 14.26
N PRO A 483 6.62 13.21 14.86
CA PRO A 483 6.81 14.20 15.92
C PRO A 483 7.48 13.63 17.17
N GLY A 484 7.32 12.33 17.45
CA GLY A 484 7.96 11.66 18.57
C GLY A 484 9.49 11.54 18.43
N THR A 485 10.04 11.78 17.24
CA THR A 485 11.45 11.51 16.89
C THR A 485 12.31 12.76 16.75
N VAL A 486 11.87 13.93 17.25
CA VAL A 486 12.56 15.22 17.00
C VAL A 486 13.87 15.44 17.75
N MET A 487 14.21 14.58 18.72
CA MET A 487 15.40 14.73 19.55
C MET A 487 16.63 14.36 18.74
N GLN A 488 17.75 15.02 19.02
CA GLN A 488 19.02 14.69 18.39
C GLN A 488 19.71 13.55 19.17
N THR A 489 19.12 12.35 19.08
CA THR A 489 19.69 11.08 19.58
C THR A 489 19.81 10.07 18.45
N ARG A 490 20.71 9.08 18.59
CA ARG A 490 20.95 8.05 17.56
C ARG A 490 19.70 7.21 17.22
N PRO A 491 18.90 6.72 18.19
CA PRO A 491 17.65 6.04 17.89
C PRO A 491 16.64 6.95 17.17
N SER A 492 16.53 8.22 17.59
CA SER A 492 15.61 9.17 16.98
C SER A 492 15.99 9.50 15.53
N LEU A 493 17.28 9.49 15.15
CA LEU A 493 17.71 9.62 13.75
C LEU A 493 17.18 8.46 12.92
N LEU A 494 17.37 7.23 13.40
CA LEU A 494 16.93 6.01 12.72
C LEU A 494 15.41 5.99 12.55
N PHE A 495 14.67 6.24 13.63
CA PHE A 495 13.20 6.25 13.60
C PHE A 495 12.64 7.38 12.74
N GLN A 496 13.22 8.59 12.78
CA GLN A 496 12.77 9.68 11.92
C GLN A 496 12.96 9.34 10.44
N GLY A 497 14.14 8.82 10.07
CA GLY A 497 14.41 8.33 8.73
C GLY A 497 13.40 7.27 8.31
N LEU A 498 13.24 6.23 9.13
CA LEU A 498 12.32 5.12 8.88
C LEU A 498 10.88 5.56 8.62
N LEU A 499 10.34 6.44 9.47
CA LEU A 499 8.96 6.94 9.34
C LEU A 499 8.76 7.82 8.12
N VAL A 500 9.77 8.61 7.73
CA VAL A 500 9.77 9.35 6.45
C VAL A 500 9.82 8.39 5.27
N GLY A 501 10.62 7.32 5.36
CA GLY A 501 10.66 6.25 4.35
C GLY A 501 9.31 5.58 4.15
N LEU A 502 8.64 5.16 5.24
CA LEU A 502 7.31 4.56 5.20
C LEU A 502 6.26 5.51 4.60
N PHE A 503 6.34 6.81 4.94
CA PHE A 503 5.51 7.83 4.29
C PHE A 503 5.74 7.90 2.78
N ILE A 504 7.02 7.94 2.35
CA ILE A 504 7.37 7.97 0.94
C ILE A 504 6.83 6.73 0.22
N ASN A 505 7.04 5.53 0.79
CA ASN A 505 6.55 4.30 0.18
C ASN A 505 5.02 4.34 0.00
N GLY A 506 4.27 4.58 1.09
CA GLY A 506 2.81 4.54 1.04
C GLY A 506 2.22 5.57 0.07
N ILE A 507 2.67 6.82 0.10
CA ILE A 507 2.15 7.84 -0.82
C ILE A 507 2.61 7.61 -2.26
N ALA A 508 3.86 7.23 -2.52
CA ALA A 508 4.34 7.01 -3.88
C ALA A 508 3.59 5.84 -4.56
N ARG A 509 3.43 4.73 -3.84
CA ARG A 509 2.82 3.48 -4.32
C ARG A 509 1.29 3.52 -4.34
N TRP A 510 0.66 3.86 -3.23
CA TRP A 510 -0.79 3.77 -3.02
C TRP A 510 -1.49 5.12 -3.13
N GLY A 511 -0.87 6.18 -2.60
CA GLY A 511 -1.45 7.53 -2.59
C GLY A 511 -2.00 7.89 -1.20
N PHE A 512 -2.94 8.83 -1.16
CA PHE A 512 -3.57 9.30 0.08
C PHE A 512 -4.86 8.50 0.37
N ASP A 513 -4.70 7.20 0.61
CA ASP A 513 -5.84 6.32 0.93
C ASP A 513 -6.49 6.68 2.27
N SER A 514 -7.82 6.66 2.30
CA SER A 514 -8.59 7.11 3.45
C SER A 514 -8.23 6.40 4.77
N ILE A 515 -8.22 7.15 5.87
CA ILE A 515 -8.12 6.62 7.24
C ILE A 515 -9.37 5.82 7.60
N LEU A 516 -10.53 6.20 7.05
CA LEU A 516 -11.80 5.49 7.19
C LEU A 516 -12.16 4.81 5.88
N GLN A 517 -12.25 3.48 5.92
CA GLN A 517 -12.71 2.65 4.81
C GLN A 517 -14.01 1.95 5.18
N THR A 518 -14.83 1.69 4.16
CA THR A 518 -16.02 0.84 4.31
C THR A 518 -15.61 -0.61 4.61
N PRO A 519 -16.50 -1.43 5.20
CA PRO A 519 -16.25 -2.87 5.39
C PRO A 519 -15.88 -3.58 4.08
N ASP A 520 -16.45 -3.15 2.96
CA ASP A 520 -16.27 -3.79 1.65
C ASP A 520 -14.92 -3.41 1.02
N GLU A 521 -14.49 -2.14 1.11
CA GLU A 521 -13.13 -1.71 0.73
C GLU A 521 -12.01 -2.39 1.55
N LEU A 522 -12.29 -2.73 2.81
CA LEU A 522 -11.36 -3.47 3.67
C LEU A 522 -11.26 -4.95 3.31
N ARG A 523 -12.40 -5.56 3.04
CA ARG A 523 -12.50 -6.98 2.72
C ARG A 523 -11.87 -7.28 1.34
N GLY A 524 -12.09 -6.39 0.37
CA GLY A 524 -11.60 -6.56 -0.99
C GLY A 524 -12.19 -7.82 -1.63
N ASP A 525 -11.31 -8.75 -1.98
CA ASP A 525 -11.60 -10.06 -2.56
C ASP A 525 -11.73 -11.21 -1.54
N ALA A 526 -11.67 -10.91 -0.23
CA ALA A 526 -11.87 -11.92 0.82
C ALA A 526 -13.35 -12.31 1.00
N GLN A 527 -13.58 -13.49 1.60
CA GLN A 527 -14.90 -14.05 1.89
C GLN A 527 -15.79 -13.07 2.70
N LEU A 528 -17.06 -12.98 2.30
CA LEU A 528 -18.05 -12.02 2.80
C LEU A 528 -18.60 -12.41 4.18
N GLY A 529 -18.65 -13.70 4.50
CA GLY A 529 -19.35 -14.26 5.66
C GLY A 529 -20.86 -14.35 5.44
N THR A 530 -21.28 -14.52 4.18
CA THR A 530 -22.68 -14.62 3.77
C THR A 530 -23.27 -16.02 4.01
N LEU A 531 -24.58 -16.13 3.82
CA LEU A 531 -25.26 -17.43 3.90
C LEU A 531 -24.88 -18.27 2.68
N ILE A 532 -24.61 -19.55 2.90
CA ILE A 532 -24.25 -20.50 1.85
C ILE A 532 -25.49 -21.34 1.52
N PRO A 533 -25.80 -21.59 0.23
CA PRO A 533 -26.87 -22.50 -0.15
C PRO A 533 -26.70 -23.89 0.43
N LEU A 534 -27.76 -24.42 1.04
CA LEU A 534 -27.86 -25.83 1.43
C LEU A 534 -28.54 -26.58 0.29
N MET A 535 -27.75 -27.25 -0.54
CA MET A 535 -28.26 -28.02 -1.67
C MET A 535 -28.70 -29.42 -1.24
N VAL A 536 -29.85 -29.87 -1.74
CA VAL A 536 -30.27 -31.28 -1.65
C VAL A 536 -29.38 -32.13 -2.56
N SER A 537 -29.23 -33.43 -2.25
CA SER A 537 -28.51 -34.37 -3.11
C SER A 537 -29.10 -34.35 -4.55
N PRO A 538 -28.28 -34.20 -5.60
CA PRO A 538 -28.76 -33.96 -6.96
C PRO A 538 -29.36 -35.20 -7.63
N ILE A 539 -30.23 -34.95 -8.61
CA ILE A 539 -30.81 -35.99 -9.48
C ILE A 539 -29.83 -36.24 -10.63
N ILE A 540 -29.21 -37.43 -10.68
CA ILE A 540 -28.24 -37.80 -11.70
C ILE A 540 -28.85 -38.82 -12.67
N HIS A 541 -28.81 -38.48 -13.96
CA HIS A 541 -29.16 -39.39 -15.05
C HIS A 541 -27.89 -39.81 -15.79
N GLY A 542 -27.37 -40.99 -15.44
CA GLY A 542 -26.15 -41.54 -16.06
C GLY A 542 -26.31 -42.02 -17.51
N ASN A 543 -27.55 -42.14 -18.01
CA ASN A 543 -27.91 -42.45 -19.41
C ASN A 543 -27.20 -43.65 -20.09
N VAL A 544 -26.63 -44.56 -19.29
CA VAL A 544 -25.84 -45.72 -19.74
C VAL A 544 -26.63 -46.58 -20.73
N GLY A 545 -26.09 -46.74 -21.94
CA GLY A 545 -26.70 -47.55 -23.01
C GLY A 545 -27.74 -46.82 -23.88
N ILE A 546 -27.92 -45.51 -23.69
CA ILE A 546 -28.76 -44.64 -24.52
C ILE A 546 -27.85 -43.58 -25.16
N SER A 547 -28.15 -43.12 -26.38
CA SER A 547 -27.38 -42.07 -27.10
C SER A 547 -27.63 -40.65 -26.55
N LEU A 548 -27.67 -40.50 -25.23
CA LEU A 548 -27.85 -39.22 -24.52
C LEU A 548 -26.71 -39.04 -23.54
N GLU A 549 -26.09 -37.86 -23.54
CA GLU A 549 -25.04 -37.50 -22.59
C GLU A 549 -25.56 -37.54 -21.15
N PRO A 550 -24.75 -37.96 -20.15
CA PRO A 550 -25.14 -37.91 -18.75
C PRO A 550 -25.48 -36.48 -18.32
N ASN A 551 -26.44 -36.34 -17.41
CA ASN A 551 -26.77 -35.05 -16.81
C ASN A 551 -26.99 -35.12 -15.30
N ILE A 552 -26.89 -33.96 -14.66
CA ILE A 552 -27.06 -33.75 -13.22
C ILE A 552 -27.96 -32.55 -13.00
N THR A 553 -28.99 -32.69 -12.16
CA THR A 553 -29.96 -31.63 -11.85
C THR A 553 -29.93 -31.30 -10.36
N PHE A 554 -29.79 -30.00 -10.09
CA PHE A 554 -29.88 -29.42 -8.76
C PHE A 554 -31.20 -28.63 -8.66
N GLU A 555 -31.92 -28.84 -7.57
CA GLU A 555 -33.20 -28.18 -7.27
C GLU A 555 -33.10 -27.49 -5.90
N TRP A 556 -33.83 -26.40 -5.71
CA TRP A 556 -33.87 -25.66 -4.44
C TRP A 556 -35.25 -25.07 -4.18
N ASP A 557 -35.66 -25.08 -2.91
CA ASP A 557 -36.96 -24.53 -2.49
C ASP A 557 -37.02 -23.00 -2.63
N LEU A 558 -38.20 -22.50 -3.00
CA LEU A 558 -38.56 -21.08 -2.96
C LEU A 558 -39.60 -20.84 -1.84
N PRO A 559 -39.62 -19.64 -1.20
CA PRO A 559 -38.79 -18.46 -1.46
C PRO A 559 -37.37 -18.60 -0.90
N LEU A 560 -36.43 -17.87 -1.49
CA LEU A 560 -35.05 -17.82 -1.01
C LEU A 560 -34.95 -17.13 0.37
N PRO A 561 -33.87 -17.38 1.12
CA PRO A 561 -33.66 -16.72 2.41
C PRO A 561 -33.67 -15.19 2.28
N LYS A 562 -34.32 -14.53 3.24
CA LYS A 562 -34.51 -13.08 3.24
C LYS A 562 -33.21 -12.31 2.95
N HIS A 563 -33.31 -11.34 2.05
CA HIS A 563 -32.23 -10.51 1.49
C HIS A 563 -31.47 -11.10 0.29
N TYR A 564 -31.79 -12.31 -0.15
CA TYR A 564 -31.35 -12.86 -1.43
C TYR A 564 -32.53 -12.98 -2.40
N ASP A 565 -32.26 -12.84 -3.68
CA ASP A 565 -33.24 -12.86 -4.78
C ASP A 565 -32.84 -13.79 -5.94
N GLY A 566 -31.67 -14.43 -5.87
CA GLY A 566 -31.21 -15.38 -6.88
C GLY A 566 -30.11 -16.34 -6.43
N MET A 567 -29.68 -17.16 -7.39
CA MET A 567 -28.67 -18.20 -7.28
C MET A 567 -27.64 -18.08 -8.41
N SER A 568 -26.36 -18.23 -8.08
CA SER A 568 -25.24 -18.35 -9.01
C SER A 568 -24.53 -19.70 -8.79
N ILE A 569 -24.20 -20.39 -9.86
CA ILE A 569 -23.55 -21.72 -9.81
C ILE A 569 -22.29 -21.69 -10.67
N LEU A 570 -21.17 -22.07 -10.07
CA LEU A 570 -19.94 -22.36 -10.80
C LEU A 570 -19.87 -23.84 -11.12
N VAL A 571 -19.41 -24.18 -12.33
CA VAL A 571 -18.87 -25.50 -12.68
C VAL A 571 -17.41 -25.29 -13.05
N ASN A 572 -16.49 -26.06 -12.46
CA ASN A 572 -15.04 -25.94 -12.69
C ASN A 572 -14.49 -24.50 -12.57
N ASP A 573 -14.96 -23.76 -11.57
CA ASP A 573 -14.61 -22.35 -11.30
C ASP A 573 -15.09 -21.34 -12.39
N VAL A 574 -16.09 -21.70 -13.21
CA VAL A 574 -16.73 -20.87 -14.24
C VAL A 574 -18.23 -20.67 -13.94
N GLU A 575 -18.75 -19.44 -13.95
CA GLU A 575 -20.20 -19.17 -13.73
C GLU A 575 -21.01 -19.67 -14.94
N HIS A 576 -21.73 -20.77 -14.80
CA HIS A 576 -22.59 -21.33 -15.87
C HIS A 576 -24.08 -21.11 -15.64
N PHE A 577 -24.48 -20.76 -14.41
CA PHE A 577 -25.86 -20.42 -14.09
C PHE A 577 -25.96 -19.12 -13.31
N ARG A 578 -26.98 -18.33 -13.67
CA ARG A 578 -27.45 -17.17 -12.92
C ARG A 578 -28.98 -17.12 -13.05
N GLY A 579 -29.69 -17.36 -11.95
CA GLY A 579 -31.15 -17.39 -11.90
C GLY A 579 -31.70 -16.55 -10.75
N TYR A 580 -32.95 -16.09 -10.88
CA TYR A 580 -33.64 -15.26 -9.89
C TYR A 580 -35.03 -15.84 -9.55
N GLU A 581 -35.50 -15.58 -8.33
CA GLU A 581 -36.79 -16.05 -7.82
C GLU A 581 -37.98 -15.47 -8.60
N ASP A 582 -37.90 -14.19 -9.00
CA ASP A 582 -38.94 -13.52 -9.80
C ASP A 582 -39.13 -14.12 -11.20
N ALA A 583 -38.08 -14.73 -11.74
CA ALA A 583 -38.07 -15.47 -12.99
C ALA A 583 -38.46 -16.96 -12.84
N GLY A 584 -38.89 -17.39 -11.64
CA GLY A 584 -39.29 -18.77 -11.36
C GLY A 584 -38.16 -19.78 -11.55
N LYS A 585 -36.92 -19.41 -11.21
CA LYS A 585 -35.74 -20.28 -11.36
C LYS A 585 -35.48 -21.07 -10.08
N GLU A 586 -36.03 -22.28 -10.03
CA GLU A 586 -35.94 -23.24 -8.91
C GLU A 586 -34.99 -24.44 -9.18
N SER A 587 -34.46 -24.56 -10.41
CA SER A 587 -33.56 -25.67 -10.78
C SER A 587 -32.50 -25.31 -11.82
N PHE A 588 -31.44 -26.10 -11.84
CA PHE A 588 -30.36 -26.07 -12.81
C PHE A 588 -29.95 -27.49 -13.22
N THR A 589 -30.09 -27.81 -14.50
CA THR A 589 -29.57 -29.05 -15.10
C THR A 589 -28.29 -28.75 -15.87
N TRP A 590 -27.22 -29.49 -15.55
CA TRP A 590 -25.96 -29.51 -16.28
C TRP A 590 -25.83 -30.81 -17.06
N VAL A 591 -25.44 -30.71 -18.33
CA VAL A 591 -25.06 -31.86 -19.16
C VAL A 591 -23.55 -31.98 -19.12
N ARG A 592 -23.04 -33.19 -18.92
CA ARG A 592 -21.61 -33.46 -18.80
C ARG A 592 -20.85 -32.95 -20.03
N HIS A 593 -19.90 -32.04 -19.84
CA HIS A 593 -19.13 -31.45 -20.94
C HIS A 593 -18.01 -32.36 -21.43
N MET A 594 -17.44 -33.17 -20.54
CA MET A 594 -16.34 -34.08 -20.84
C MET A 594 -16.49 -35.42 -20.09
N GLU A 595 -16.29 -36.52 -20.80
CA GLU A 595 -16.25 -37.87 -20.23
C GLU A 595 -14.98 -38.10 -19.40
N ASP A 596 -15.01 -39.08 -18.50
CA ASP A 596 -13.88 -39.55 -17.67
C ASP A 596 -13.17 -38.53 -16.75
N VAL A 597 -13.67 -37.28 -16.63
CA VAL A 597 -13.17 -36.26 -15.69
C VAL A 597 -14.19 -35.89 -14.61
N PRO A 598 -13.77 -35.48 -13.39
CA PRO A 598 -14.68 -34.92 -12.40
C PRO A 598 -15.15 -33.51 -12.79
N GLU A 599 -16.36 -33.11 -12.37
CA GLU A 599 -16.86 -31.75 -12.49
C GLU A 599 -17.19 -31.18 -11.09
N TYR A 600 -16.68 -29.98 -10.80
CA TYR A 600 -16.74 -29.36 -9.48
C TYR A 600 -17.79 -28.25 -9.43
N PHE A 601 -18.81 -28.41 -8.60
CA PHE A 601 -19.95 -27.51 -8.49
C PHE A 601 -19.89 -26.67 -7.22
N ARG A 602 -20.10 -25.36 -7.34
CA ARG A 602 -20.12 -24.42 -6.20
C ARG A 602 -21.33 -23.49 -6.29
N PHE A 603 -21.98 -23.23 -5.17
CA PHE A 603 -23.27 -22.52 -5.11
C PHE A 603 -23.15 -21.26 -4.26
N ALA A 604 -23.71 -20.14 -4.74
CA ALA A 604 -23.82 -18.89 -3.98
C ALA A 604 -25.19 -18.26 -4.20
N TYR A 605 -25.79 -17.73 -3.12
CA TYR A 605 -26.93 -16.82 -3.26
C TYR A 605 -26.50 -15.50 -3.91
N MET A 606 -27.47 -14.77 -4.47
CA MET A 606 -27.30 -13.43 -5.01
C MET A 606 -28.27 -12.44 -4.37
N ALA A 607 -27.88 -11.17 -4.35
CA ALA A 607 -28.71 -10.03 -4.03
C ALA A 607 -28.56 -8.99 -5.16
N GLY A 608 -29.54 -8.95 -6.06
CA GLY A 608 -29.46 -8.25 -7.34
C GLY A 608 -28.25 -8.74 -8.15
N ASN A 609 -27.39 -7.81 -8.55
CA ASN A 609 -26.21 -8.14 -9.36
C ASN A 609 -25.01 -8.67 -8.54
N THR A 610 -25.09 -8.69 -7.22
CA THR A 610 -23.97 -9.05 -6.31
C THR A 610 -24.13 -10.49 -5.82
N ARG A 611 -23.06 -11.30 -5.93
CA ARG A 611 -23.03 -12.65 -5.34
C ARG A 611 -22.64 -12.63 -3.86
N GLY A 612 -23.06 -13.65 -3.13
CA GLY A 612 -22.46 -14.06 -1.87
C GLY A 612 -21.19 -14.91 -2.06
N ASP A 613 -20.82 -15.60 -0.99
CA ASP A 613 -19.74 -16.58 -0.95
C ASP A 613 -20.19 -17.88 -1.63
N TYR A 614 -19.27 -18.48 -2.37
CA TYR A 614 -19.47 -19.81 -2.92
C TYR A 614 -19.22 -20.87 -1.84
N SER A 615 -20.04 -21.92 -1.85
CA SER A 615 -19.78 -23.16 -1.12
C SER A 615 -18.42 -23.76 -1.49
N LYS A 616 -17.91 -24.63 -0.61
CA LYS A 616 -16.96 -25.68 -1.03
C LYS A 616 -17.51 -26.46 -2.23
N ALA A 617 -16.62 -27.11 -2.99
CA ALA A 617 -17.04 -27.88 -4.16
C ALA A 617 -17.79 -29.14 -3.73
N GLY A 618 -18.93 -29.40 -4.34
CA GLY A 618 -19.45 -30.76 -4.50
C GLY A 618 -18.93 -31.33 -5.82
N THR A 619 -18.65 -32.63 -5.86
CA THR A 619 -17.94 -33.24 -7.00
C THR A 619 -18.82 -34.27 -7.69
N TRP A 620 -19.13 -34.04 -8.97
CA TRP A 620 -19.67 -35.07 -9.84
C TRP A 620 -18.50 -35.82 -10.48
N ARG A 621 -18.19 -36.98 -9.92
CA ARG A 621 -16.99 -37.76 -10.23
C ARG A 621 -17.01 -38.34 -11.65
N ALA A 622 -15.85 -38.77 -12.14
CA ALA A 622 -15.73 -39.48 -13.41
C ALA A 622 -16.57 -40.78 -13.47
N ASP A 623 -16.76 -41.48 -12.33
CA ASP A 623 -17.62 -42.67 -12.24
C ASP A 623 -19.13 -42.38 -12.25
N GLY A 624 -19.52 -41.11 -12.46
CA GLY A 624 -20.90 -40.63 -12.42
C GLY A 624 -21.48 -40.45 -11.02
N GLY A 625 -20.75 -40.78 -9.95
CA GLY A 625 -21.18 -40.60 -8.57
C GLY A 625 -21.08 -39.15 -8.07
N TRP A 626 -21.92 -38.80 -7.09
CA TRP A 626 -21.84 -37.52 -6.38
C TRP A 626 -21.03 -37.62 -5.10
N THR A 627 -20.29 -36.56 -4.77
CA THR A 627 -19.68 -36.34 -3.46
C THR A 627 -20.16 -34.99 -2.95
N GLU A 628 -20.77 -34.98 -1.75
CA GLU A 628 -21.34 -33.78 -1.16
C GLU A 628 -20.27 -32.75 -0.78
N MET A 629 -20.65 -31.47 -0.86
CA MET A 629 -19.78 -30.35 -0.51
C MET A 629 -19.49 -30.31 0.99
N GLU A 630 -18.24 -29.99 1.36
CA GLU A 630 -17.91 -29.70 2.76
C GLU A 630 -18.62 -28.44 3.27
N ALA A 631 -18.76 -28.33 4.59
CA ALA A 631 -19.28 -27.11 5.21
C ALA A 631 -18.30 -25.94 5.10
N GLY A 632 -18.82 -24.76 4.77
CA GLY A 632 -18.09 -23.49 4.78
C GLY A 632 -17.87 -22.88 3.38
N PRO A 633 -17.42 -21.62 3.33
CA PRO A 633 -17.15 -20.91 2.08
C PRO A 633 -15.81 -21.37 1.48
N SER A 634 -15.60 -21.06 0.21
CA SER A 634 -14.34 -21.26 -0.53
C SER A 634 -13.67 -19.98 -1.02
#